data_AF-A0A314ZNL1-F1
#
_entry.id   AF-A0A314ZNL1-F1
#
_cell.length_a   1.000
_cell.length_b   1.000
_cell.length_c   1.000
_cell.angle_alpha   90.00
_cell.angle_beta   90.00
_cell.angle_gamma   90.00
#
_symmetry.space_group_name_H-M   'P 1'
#
loop_
_entity.id
_entity.type
_entity.pdbx_description
1 polymer ?
#
loop_
_entity_poly.entity_id
_entity_poly.type
_entity_poly.pdbx_seq_one_letter_code
_entity_poly.pdbx_strand_id
1 'polypeptide(L)'
;MTKEDLIKNLGTIAKSGTSAFVEKMQTSGDLNLIGQFGVGFYSVYLVADNVEVISKHNDDKQHVWESKADGSFVVSEDTYNEPLGRGTEIRLHLREEAGEYLEESKLKELVKKYSEFINFPSTSGQAKRLMWRFLPMRMSPLMRKNHDFGDEKPLSWSHFTAEGDVEFKAVLFVPPKAPHDLYESYYNANKSNLKLYVRRVFISDEFDELLPKYLNFLKGLVDSDTLPLNVSREMLQQHSSLKTIKKKLIRKALDMIRKLAEEDPDESNDKDKKELEKSSDDDEKRGQYTRFWNEFGKSIKLGIIEDAANRNRLAKLLRFESTKSDGKLTSLDQYISRMKSGQKDIFYITGASKEQLEKSPFIERLKKKNYEVIFFTDPVDEYLMQYLMDYEDKKFQNVLKRKEVKESYKELTKWWKSALASDNVDDVKLSNRLADTPCVVVTSKYGWSANMERIMQSQTLSDANKQAYMRGKRVLEINPRHPIIKELRERVVKNAEDESVKQTAQLIYQTALMESGFNLPDPKDFASRIYSSVKSSLNINPDVAVEEEEDVEEVETETATNEATATPEADADTLKDEL
;
A
#
# COMPACT_ATOMS: atom_id res chain seq x y z
N MET A 1 -18.58 -49.75 1.29
CA MET A 1 -18.20 -50.37 0.00
C MET A 1 -18.56 -51.84 0.08
N THR A 2 -19.11 -52.42 -0.98
CA THR A 2 -19.26 -53.88 -1.11
C THR A 2 -17.90 -54.55 -1.29
N LYS A 3 -17.81 -55.88 -1.19
CA LYS A 3 -16.59 -56.63 -1.53
C LYS A 3 -16.13 -56.34 -2.95
N GLU A 4 -17.08 -56.23 -3.89
CA GLU A 4 -16.82 -55.89 -5.28
C GLU A 4 -16.30 -54.45 -5.44
N ASP A 5 -16.84 -53.48 -4.69
CA ASP A 5 -16.32 -52.10 -4.67
C ASP A 5 -14.90 -52.01 -4.11
N LEU A 6 -14.57 -52.76 -3.04
CA LEU A 6 -13.23 -52.77 -2.47
C LEU A 6 -12.22 -53.25 -3.53
N ILE A 7 -12.51 -54.35 -4.21
CA ILE A 7 -11.68 -54.89 -5.31
C ILE A 7 -11.63 -53.91 -6.50
N LYS A 8 -12.77 -53.37 -6.94
CA LYS A 8 -12.86 -52.58 -8.19
C LYS A 8 -12.48 -51.11 -8.05
N ASN A 9 -12.55 -50.52 -6.86
CA ASN A 9 -12.31 -49.08 -6.64
C ASN A 9 -11.07 -48.80 -5.79
N LEU A 10 -10.72 -49.65 -4.81
CA LEU A 10 -9.45 -49.52 -4.05
C LEU A 10 -8.33 -50.40 -4.64
N GLY A 11 -8.68 -51.50 -5.32
CA GLY A 11 -7.74 -52.38 -6.01
C GLY A 11 -7.39 -51.95 -7.45
N THR A 12 -7.78 -50.75 -7.91
CA THR A 12 -7.50 -50.27 -9.27
C THR A 12 -7.03 -48.82 -9.26
N ILE A 13 -5.80 -48.58 -9.70
CA ILE A 13 -5.21 -47.23 -9.82
C ILE A 13 -5.98 -46.43 -10.88
N ALA A 14 -6.14 -45.13 -10.65
CA ALA A 14 -6.81 -44.17 -11.53
C ALA A 14 -8.30 -44.45 -11.78
N LYS A 15 -8.97 -45.14 -10.84
CA LYS A 15 -10.41 -45.42 -10.90
C LYS A 15 -11.13 -44.83 -9.70
N SER A 16 -12.18 -44.06 -9.96
CA SER A 16 -12.96 -43.37 -8.92
C SER A 16 -14.43 -43.77 -8.95
N GLY A 17 -14.88 -44.46 -7.91
CA GLY A 17 -16.30 -44.73 -7.68
C GLY A 17 -17.14 -43.45 -7.62
N THR A 18 -16.56 -42.35 -7.11
CA THR A 18 -17.19 -41.02 -7.10
C THR A 18 -17.47 -40.50 -8.51
N SER A 19 -16.60 -40.75 -9.48
CA SER A 19 -16.82 -40.31 -10.87
C SER A 19 -17.94 -41.11 -11.54
N ALA A 20 -17.92 -42.44 -11.38
CA ALA A 20 -19.00 -43.31 -11.87
C ALA A 20 -20.36 -43.04 -11.18
N PHE A 21 -20.35 -42.55 -9.94
CA PHE A 21 -21.56 -42.11 -9.24
C PHE A 21 -22.08 -40.79 -9.80
N VAL A 22 -21.21 -39.81 -10.10
CA VAL A 22 -21.59 -38.54 -10.75
C VAL A 22 -22.20 -38.78 -12.13
N GLU A 23 -21.64 -39.67 -12.95
CA GLU A 23 -22.22 -40.06 -14.25
C GLU A 23 -23.64 -40.65 -14.11
N LYS A 24 -23.88 -41.47 -13.08
CA LYS A 24 -25.19 -42.08 -12.82
C LYS A 24 -26.21 -41.12 -12.17
N MET A 25 -25.77 -40.04 -11.55
CA MET A 25 -26.61 -39.09 -10.81
C MET A 25 -26.90 -37.78 -11.57
N GLN A 26 -26.57 -37.69 -12.87
CA GLN A 26 -26.78 -36.49 -13.70
C GLN A 26 -28.21 -35.90 -13.69
N THR A 27 -29.21 -36.68 -13.26
CA THR A 27 -30.62 -36.27 -13.18
C THR A 27 -31.10 -35.78 -11.80
N SER A 28 -30.26 -35.75 -10.75
CA SER A 28 -30.75 -35.43 -9.39
C SER A 28 -29.74 -34.76 -8.44
N GLY A 29 -29.77 -33.43 -8.40
CA GLY A 29 -29.33 -32.59 -7.27
C GLY A 29 -27.89 -32.05 -7.30
N ASP A 30 -27.67 -30.94 -6.57
CA ASP A 30 -26.35 -30.33 -6.32
C ASP A 30 -25.44 -31.28 -5.51
N LEU A 31 -24.72 -32.15 -6.20
CA LEU A 31 -23.76 -33.08 -5.62
C LEU A 31 -22.35 -32.49 -5.65
N ASN A 32 -21.99 -31.70 -4.63
CA ASN A 32 -20.61 -31.21 -4.41
C ASN A 32 -19.66 -32.34 -3.99
N LEU A 33 -19.40 -33.27 -4.91
CA LEU A 33 -18.50 -34.41 -4.73
C LEU A 33 -17.06 -34.08 -5.15
N ILE A 34 -16.10 -34.63 -4.42
CA ILE A 34 -14.66 -34.40 -4.60
C ILE A 34 -14.00 -35.75 -4.90
N GLY A 35 -13.26 -35.86 -6.01
CA GLY A 35 -12.51 -37.10 -6.33
C GLY A 35 -12.64 -37.58 -7.77
N GLN A 36 -12.02 -36.88 -8.72
CA GLN A 36 -12.04 -37.27 -10.14
C GLN A 36 -10.94 -38.27 -10.52
N PHE A 37 -9.73 -38.11 -9.98
CA PHE A 37 -8.54 -38.83 -10.48
C PHE A 37 -8.41 -40.31 -10.09
N GLY A 38 -9.09 -40.79 -9.04
CA GLY A 38 -8.97 -42.19 -8.61
C GLY A 38 -7.59 -42.63 -8.10
N VAL A 39 -6.73 -41.68 -7.69
CA VAL A 39 -5.39 -41.96 -7.11
C VAL A 39 -5.23 -41.49 -5.67
N GLY A 40 -6.11 -40.60 -5.19
CA GLY A 40 -5.95 -39.93 -3.88
C GLY A 40 -6.07 -40.83 -2.65
N PHE A 41 -6.56 -42.07 -2.79
CA PHE A 41 -6.51 -43.04 -1.69
C PHE A 41 -5.06 -43.46 -1.41
N TYR A 42 -4.25 -43.70 -2.44
CA TYR A 42 -2.89 -44.26 -2.29
C TYR A 42 -1.88 -43.27 -1.67
N SER A 43 -2.21 -41.99 -1.48
CA SER A 43 -1.32 -41.05 -0.79
C SER A 43 -1.14 -41.38 0.70
N VAL A 44 -1.96 -42.25 1.28
CA VAL A 44 -1.77 -42.79 2.64
C VAL A 44 -0.42 -43.50 2.80
N TYR A 45 0.11 -44.12 1.74
CA TYR A 45 1.40 -44.82 1.75
C TYR A 45 2.62 -43.89 1.76
N LEU A 46 2.41 -42.57 1.74
CA LEU A 46 3.46 -41.59 2.04
C LEU A 46 3.82 -41.57 3.54
N VAL A 47 2.91 -42.03 4.41
CA VAL A 47 3.09 -42.00 5.88
C VAL A 47 2.86 -43.35 6.57
N ALA A 48 2.38 -44.37 5.84
CA ALA A 48 2.05 -45.69 6.38
C ALA A 48 2.66 -46.84 5.55
N ASP A 49 3.08 -47.91 6.23
CA ASP A 49 3.61 -49.13 5.61
C ASP A 49 2.54 -50.20 5.35
N ASN A 50 1.46 -50.19 6.13
CA ASN A 50 0.30 -51.04 5.93
C ASN A 50 -0.99 -50.23 6.11
N VAL A 51 -2.03 -50.59 5.38
CA VAL A 51 -3.34 -49.94 5.48
C VAL A 51 -4.44 -50.99 5.49
N GLU A 52 -5.27 -50.95 6.53
CA GLU A 52 -6.52 -51.69 6.60
C GLU A 52 -7.69 -50.76 6.26
N VAL A 53 -8.62 -51.23 5.44
CA VAL A 53 -9.89 -50.55 5.14
C VAL A 53 -11.03 -51.50 5.46
N ILE A 54 -11.69 -51.26 6.59
CA ILE A 54 -12.83 -52.04 7.05
C ILE A 54 -14.08 -51.34 6.55
N SER A 55 -14.93 -52.02 5.78
CA SER A 55 -16.11 -51.40 5.19
C SER A 55 -17.36 -52.25 5.32
N LYS A 56 -18.48 -51.58 5.62
CA LYS A 56 -19.82 -52.17 5.68
C LYS A 56 -20.75 -51.39 4.75
N HIS A 57 -21.15 -52.01 3.65
CA HIS A 57 -22.27 -51.53 2.83
C HIS A 57 -23.60 -51.91 3.47
N ASN A 58 -24.72 -51.30 3.06
CA ASN A 58 -26.04 -51.76 3.52
C ASN A 58 -26.33 -53.17 2.98
N ASP A 59 -26.09 -53.35 1.67
CA ASP A 59 -26.49 -54.55 0.90
C ASP A 59 -25.43 -55.66 0.87
N ASP A 60 -24.41 -55.58 1.72
CA ASP A 60 -23.30 -56.56 1.77
C ASP A 60 -22.81 -56.76 3.21
N LYS A 61 -21.97 -57.78 3.44
CA LYS A 61 -21.33 -58.04 4.73
C LYS A 61 -20.24 -57.00 5.06
N GLN A 62 -19.68 -57.08 6.27
CA GLN A 62 -18.48 -56.34 6.63
C GLN A 62 -17.26 -57.04 6.04
N HIS A 63 -16.38 -56.27 5.42
CA HIS A 63 -15.18 -56.76 4.75
C HIS A 63 -13.96 -55.94 5.16
N VAL A 64 -12.83 -56.62 5.33
CA VAL A 64 -11.52 -55.99 5.52
C VAL A 64 -10.76 -56.07 4.20
N TRP A 65 -10.26 -54.93 3.73
CA TRP A 65 -9.25 -54.84 2.68
C TRP A 65 -7.91 -54.49 3.34
N GLU A 66 -6.83 -55.17 2.97
CA GLU A 66 -5.48 -54.92 3.50
C GLU A 66 -4.45 -54.86 2.36
N SER A 67 -3.52 -53.91 2.41
CA SER A 67 -2.37 -53.85 1.50
C SER A 67 -1.20 -53.06 2.06
N LYS A 68 0.01 -53.49 1.67
CA LYS A 68 1.32 -52.86 1.92
C LYS A 68 1.88 -52.11 0.72
N ALA A 69 1.05 -51.86 -0.30
CA ALA A 69 1.45 -51.28 -1.58
C ALA A 69 2.56 -52.06 -2.35
N ASP A 70 2.70 -53.36 -2.09
CA ASP A 70 3.68 -54.26 -2.73
C ASP A 70 3.25 -54.79 -4.11
N GLY A 71 2.18 -54.22 -4.68
CA GLY A 71 1.51 -54.69 -5.89
C GLY A 71 0.36 -55.67 -5.64
N SER A 72 0.10 -56.06 -4.38
CA SER A 72 -0.99 -56.96 -4.00
C SER A 72 -1.90 -56.37 -2.91
N PHE A 73 -3.09 -56.96 -2.74
CA PHE A 73 -4.01 -56.66 -1.64
C PHE A 73 -4.87 -57.90 -1.33
N VAL A 74 -5.37 -57.98 -0.10
CA VAL A 74 -6.24 -59.07 0.38
C VAL A 74 -7.61 -58.51 0.73
N VAL A 75 -8.69 -59.27 0.45
CA VAL A 75 -10.06 -58.94 0.89
C VAL A 75 -10.74 -60.12 1.55
N SER A 76 -11.00 -60.01 2.85
CA SER A 76 -11.61 -61.04 3.70
C SER A 76 -13.01 -60.62 4.18
N GLU A 77 -13.79 -61.58 4.68
CA GLU A 77 -14.97 -61.29 5.52
C GLU A 77 -14.49 -60.94 6.92
N ASP A 78 -15.01 -59.86 7.48
CA ASP A 78 -14.61 -59.41 8.82
C ASP A 78 -15.33 -60.23 9.89
N THR A 79 -14.55 -60.89 10.73
CA THR A 79 -15.03 -61.76 11.81
C THR A 79 -14.51 -61.36 13.19
N TYR A 80 -13.75 -60.26 13.29
CA TYR A 80 -12.98 -59.93 14.50
C TYR A 80 -13.05 -58.45 14.92
N ASN A 81 -13.40 -57.51 14.04
CA ASN A 81 -13.67 -56.12 14.44
C ASN A 81 -15.12 -55.92 14.87
N GLU A 82 -15.40 -54.79 15.52
CA GLU A 82 -16.76 -54.40 15.86
C GLU A 82 -17.61 -54.13 14.60
N PRO A 83 -18.91 -54.49 14.58
CA PRO A 83 -19.77 -54.19 13.44
C PRO A 83 -20.01 -52.69 13.25
N LEU A 84 -19.51 -52.10 12.15
CA LEU A 84 -19.58 -50.67 11.84
C LEU A 84 -21.00 -50.15 11.55
N GLY A 85 -21.98 -51.06 11.38
CA GLY A 85 -23.36 -50.75 10.97
C GLY A 85 -23.47 -50.30 9.51
N ARG A 86 -22.85 -49.19 9.16
CA ARG A 86 -22.70 -48.66 7.79
C ARG A 86 -21.56 -47.65 7.71
N GLY A 87 -20.60 -47.86 6.81
CA GLY A 87 -19.54 -46.90 6.54
C GLY A 87 -18.21 -47.55 6.19
N THR A 88 -17.13 -46.85 6.49
CA THR A 88 -15.75 -47.32 6.33
C THR A 88 -14.88 -46.77 7.45
N GLU A 89 -14.07 -47.62 8.07
CA GLU A 89 -12.95 -47.28 8.94
C GLU A 89 -11.65 -47.49 8.14
N ILE A 90 -10.68 -46.58 8.29
CA ILE A 90 -9.36 -46.68 7.65
C ILE A 90 -8.32 -46.63 8.76
N ARG A 91 -7.49 -47.68 8.86
CA ARG A 91 -6.38 -47.75 9.81
C ARG A 91 -5.07 -47.61 9.05
N LEU A 92 -4.24 -46.70 9.54
CA LEU A 92 -2.92 -46.41 8.98
C LEU A 92 -1.87 -46.93 9.95
N HIS A 93 -1.11 -47.95 9.53
CA HIS A 93 0.06 -48.40 10.27
C HIS A 93 1.22 -47.48 9.90
N LEU A 94 1.33 -46.37 10.65
CA LEU A 94 2.30 -45.32 10.38
C LEU A 94 3.74 -45.83 10.43
N ARG A 95 4.59 -45.23 9.61
CA ARG A 95 6.04 -45.42 9.66
C ARG A 95 6.63 -44.85 10.94
N GLU A 96 7.79 -45.36 11.36
CA GLU A 96 8.55 -44.78 12.48
C GLU A 96 8.87 -43.29 12.26
N GLU A 97 9.22 -42.91 11.02
CA GLU A 97 9.47 -41.52 10.60
C GLU A 97 8.22 -40.64 10.57
N ALA A 98 7.01 -41.22 10.61
CA ALA A 98 5.73 -40.52 10.54
C ALA A 98 5.08 -40.32 11.94
N GLY A 99 5.85 -40.43 13.03
CA GLY A 99 5.34 -40.29 14.40
C GLY A 99 4.64 -38.96 14.71
N GLU A 100 4.96 -37.87 14.01
CA GLU A 100 4.33 -36.56 14.21
C GLU A 100 2.81 -36.55 13.98
N TYR A 101 2.28 -37.48 13.16
CA TYR A 101 0.84 -37.58 12.89
C TYR A 101 0.05 -38.23 14.04
N LEU A 102 0.73 -38.72 15.09
CA LEU A 102 0.09 -39.13 16.34
C LEU A 102 -0.20 -37.94 17.27
N GLU A 103 0.39 -36.77 17.02
CA GLU A 103 0.18 -35.59 17.85
C GLU A 103 -1.16 -34.89 17.56
N GLU A 104 -1.95 -34.66 18.60
CA GLU A 104 -3.25 -33.99 18.48
C GLU A 104 -3.13 -32.54 17.96
N SER A 105 -2.01 -31.86 18.28
CA SER A 105 -1.62 -30.54 17.77
C SER A 105 -1.50 -30.54 16.25
N LYS A 106 -0.67 -31.44 15.71
CA LYS A 106 -0.40 -31.61 14.27
C LYS A 106 -1.68 -31.95 13.51
N LEU A 107 -2.47 -32.89 14.03
CA LEU A 107 -3.75 -33.27 13.43
C LEU A 107 -4.75 -32.10 13.40
N LYS A 108 -4.85 -31.31 14.48
CA LYS A 108 -5.70 -30.10 14.52
C LYS A 108 -5.23 -29.04 13.50
N GLU A 109 -3.92 -28.86 13.34
CA GLU A 109 -3.36 -27.93 12.36
C GLU A 109 -3.72 -28.35 10.92
N LEU A 110 -3.51 -29.61 10.57
CA LEU A 110 -3.79 -30.15 9.23
C LEU A 110 -5.28 -30.11 8.89
N VAL A 111 -6.16 -30.49 9.84
CA VAL A 111 -7.61 -30.39 9.67
C VAL A 111 -8.04 -28.93 9.49
N LYS A 112 -7.46 -27.99 10.27
CA LYS A 112 -7.72 -26.56 10.11
C LYS A 112 -7.21 -26.01 8.77
N LYS A 113 -6.07 -26.49 8.27
CA LYS A 113 -5.50 -26.01 6.99
C LYS A 113 -6.31 -26.48 5.78
N TYR A 114 -6.64 -27.77 5.70
CA TYR A 114 -7.19 -28.37 4.47
C TYR A 114 -8.69 -28.67 4.52
N SER A 115 -9.27 -28.84 5.71
CA SER A 115 -10.63 -29.38 5.90
C SER A 115 -11.63 -28.44 6.59
N GLU A 116 -11.27 -27.17 6.83
CA GLU A 116 -12.07 -26.19 7.60
C GLU A 116 -13.52 -26.03 7.13
N PHE A 117 -13.78 -26.19 5.82
CA PHE A 117 -15.10 -25.98 5.22
C PHE A 117 -15.78 -27.27 4.70
N ILE A 118 -15.29 -28.45 5.12
CA ILE A 118 -15.92 -29.73 4.77
C ILE A 118 -17.26 -29.89 5.49
N ASN A 119 -18.27 -30.31 4.76
CA ASN A 119 -19.69 -30.23 5.15
C ASN A 119 -20.16 -31.32 6.14
N PHE A 120 -19.23 -32.06 6.76
CA PHE A 120 -19.50 -33.19 7.65
C PHE A 120 -18.82 -32.98 9.01
N PRO A 121 -19.50 -33.23 10.15
CA PRO A 121 -18.91 -33.02 11.46
C PRO A 121 -17.82 -34.06 11.76
N SER A 122 -16.56 -33.64 11.71
CA SER A 122 -15.42 -34.45 12.17
C SER A 122 -15.40 -34.50 13.71
N THR A 123 -15.87 -35.60 14.30
CA THR A 123 -15.82 -35.82 15.74
C THR A 123 -14.50 -36.46 16.16
N SER A 124 -13.46 -35.65 16.42
CA SER A 124 -12.33 -36.09 17.26
C SER A 124 -12.81 -36.18 18.72
N GLY A 125 -12.69 -37.36 19.32
CA GLY A 125 -13.44 -37.70 20.54
C GLY A 125 -12.98 -36.98 21.80
N GLN A 126 -13.77 -36.00 22.28
CA GLN A 126 -14.43 -36.07 23.59
C GLN A 126 -15.51 -34.98 23.72
N ALA A 127 -16.52 -35.25 24.56
CA ALA A 127 -17.78 -34.51 24.52
C ALA A 127 -17.69 -33.07 25.07
N LYS A 128 -17.88 -32.06 24.20
CA LYS A 128 -18.66 -30.86 24.53
C LYS A 128 -19.08 -30.04 23.30
N ARG A 129 -20.35 -29.60 23.35
CA ARG A 129 -20.96 -28.47 22.63
C ARG A 129 -21.30 -28.68 21.14
N LEU A 130 -22.49 -29.24 20.97
CA LEU A 130 -23.34 -29.18 19.77
C LEU A 130 -23.51 -27.73 19.26
N MET A 131 -22.77 -27.31 18.23
CA MET A 131 -23.03 -26.05 17.49
C MET A 131 -22.56 -26.07 16.03
N TRP A 132 -22.59 -27.23 15.38
CA TRP A 132 -22.24 -27.44 13.97
C TRP A 132 -23.45 -27.93 13.16
N ARG A 133 -24.55 -27.17 13.19
CA ARG A 133 -25.78 -27.50 12.47
C ARG A 133 -26.18 -26.35 11.55
N PHE A 134 -26.07 -26.59 10.24
CA PHE A 134 -26.53 -25.71 9.15
C PHE A 134 -26.11 -24.24 9.27
N LEU A 135 -24.89 -23.95 8.82
CA LEU A 135 -24.56 -22.63 8.28
C LEU A 135 -24.26 -22.80 6.78
N PRO A 136 -25.09 -22.23 5.87
CA PRO A 136 -24.60 -21.88 4.54
C PRO A 136 -23.41 -20.91 4.66
N MET A 137 -22.80 -20.53 3.54
CA MET A 137 -21.78 -19.45 3.50
C MET A 137 -22.43 -18.09 3.86
N ARG A 138 -22.74 -17.91 5.14
CA ARG A 138 -23.42 -16.77 5.78
C ARG A 138 -22.51 -16.25 6.87
N MET A 139 -21.73 -15.22 6.53
CA MET A 139 -21.28 -14.10 7.38
C MET A 139 -20.89 -14.31 8.85
N SER A 140 -21.80 -14.79 9.71
CA SER A 140 -21.63 -14.72 11.17
C SER A 140 -20.51 -15.58 11.76
N PRO A 141 -20.09 -16.74 11.23
CA PRO A 141 -18.95 -17.49 11.76
C PRO A 141 -17.62 -16.89 11.32
N LEU A 142 -17.46 -16.50 10.05
CA LEU A 142 -16.22 -15.90 9.53
C LEU A 142 -15.88 -14.61 10.28
N MET A 143 -16.89 -13.75 10.51
CA MET A 143 -16.76 -12.53 11.31
C MET A 143 -16.42 -12.77 12.81
N ARG A 144 -16.83 -13.90 13.39
CA ARG A 144 -16.59 -14.20 14.82
C ARG A 144 -15.35 -15.04 15.10
N LYS A 145 -14.69 -15.60 14.08
CA LYS A 145 -13.62 -16.59 14.25
C LYS A 145 -12.39 -16.42 13.35
N ASN A 146 -12.36 -15.45 12.44
CA ASN A 146 -11.12 -15.16 11.70
C ASN A 146 -10.05 -14.59 12.64
N HIS A 147 -9.18 -15.48 13.13
CA HIS A 147 -7.90 -15.15 13.77
C HIS A 147 -7.08 -14.12 12.96
N ASP A 148 -7.28 -14.08 11.65
CA ASP A 148 -6.56 -13.22 10.70
C ASP A 148 -6.84 -11.71 10.85
N PHE A 149 -7.81 -11.27 11.67
CA PHE A 149 -8.11 -9.84 11.93
C PHE A 149 -7.84 -9.37 13.37
N GLY A 150 -7.54 -10.26 14.32
CA GLY A 150 -7.50 -9.92 15.74
C GLY A 150 -8.88 -9.56 16.30
N ASP A 151 -8.93 -8.67 17.29
CA ASP A 151 -10.17 -8.25 17.96
C ASP A 151 -10.93 -7.11 17.24
N GLU A 152 -10.33 -6.47 16.23
CA GLU A 152 -10.94 -5.35 15.49
C GLU A 152 -11.76 -5.83 14.28
N LYS A 153 -12.96 -5.25 14.08
CA LYS A 153 -13.81 -5.52 12.91
C LYS A 153 -13.15 -5.00 11.62
N PRO A 154 -13.34 -5.65 10.46
CA PRO A 154 -12.91 -5.12 9.16
C PRO A 154 -13.67 -3.83 8.81
N LEU A 155 -13.03 -2.88 8.10
CA LEU A 155 -13.66 -1.62 7.68
C LEU A 155 -14.81 -1.86 6.69
N SER A 156 -14.64 -2.83 5.79
CA SER A 156 -15.65 -3.20 4.80
C SER A 156 -15.47 -4.64 4.36
N TRP A 157 -16.52 -5.22 3.82
CA TRP A 157 -16.50 -6.57 3.26
C TRP A 157 -17.46 -6.68 2.08
N SER A 158 -17.21 -7.64 1.19
CA SER A 158 -18.06 -7.93 0.04
C SER A 158 -18.11 -9.43 -0.21
N HIS A 159 -19.31 -10.02 -0.12
CA HIS A 159 -19.58 -11.37 -0.57
C HIS A 159 -20.31 -11.31 -1.91
N PHE A 160 -19.82 -12.04 -2.91
CA PHE A 160 -20.48 -12.13 -4.20
C PHE A 160 -20.29 -13.50 -4.84
N THR A 161 -21.27 -13.90 -5.66
CA THR A 161 -21.14 -14.98 -6.64
C THR A 161 -20.84 -14.37 -8.01
N ALA A 162 -20.05 -15.07 -8.81
CA ALA A 162 -19.55 -14.61 -10.09
C ALA A 162 -19.76 -15.66 -11.17
N GLU A 163 -20.82 -15.53 -11.96
CA GLU A 163 -21.24 -16.46 -13.02
C GLU A 163 -20.56 -16.17 -14.38
N GLY A 164 -20.65 -17.09 -15.35
CA GLY A 164 -20.04 -17.00 -16.69
C GLY A 164 -18.95 -18.06 -16.91
N ASP A 165 -17.93 -17.76 -17.73
CA ASP A 165 -16.84 -18.69 -18.11
C ASP A 165 -16.14 -19.41 -16.94
N VAL A 166 -16.15 -18.77 -15.77
CA VAL A 166 -15.69 -19.33 -14.50
C VAL A 166 -16.70 -18.94 -13.43
N GLU A 167 -17.30 -19.95 -12.79
CA GLU A 167 -18.20 -19.78 -11.65
C GLU A 167 -17.42 -19.86 -10.34
N PHE A 168 -17.58 -18.84 -9.48
CA PHE A 168 -17.00 -18.85 -8.14
C PHE A 168 -17.77 -17.96 -7.17
N LYS A 169 -17.59 -18.24 -5.88
CA LYS A 169 -18.04 -17.42 -4.74
C LYS A 169 -16.81 -16.82 -4.09
N ALA A 170 -16.85 -15.54 -3.74
CA ALA A 170 -15.73 -14.88 -3.10
C ALA A 170 -16.20 -13.96 -1.97
N VAL A 171 -15.40 -13.91 -0.90
CA VAL A 171 -15.56 -12.96 0.20
C VAL A 171 -14.27 -12.17 0.34
N LEU A 172 -14.36 -10.86 0.15
CA LEU A 172 -13.27 -9.90 0.31
C LEU A 172 -13.50 -9.05 1.57
N PHE A 173 -12.41 -8.64 2.21
CA PHE A 173 -12.38 -7.83 3.42
C PHE A 173 -11.31 -6.74 3.32
N VAL A 174 -11.64 -5.55 3.80
CA VAL A 174 -10.70 -4.47 4.06
C VAL A 174 -10.28 -4.55 5.53
N PRO A 175 -9.01 -4.83 5.87
CA PRO A 175 -8.56 -4.86 7.26
C PRO A 175 -8.63 -3.47 7.91
N PRO A 176 -8.74 -3.38 9.25
CA PRO A 176 -8.84 -2.12 9.98
C PRO A 176 -7.57 -1.25 9.94
N LYS A 177 -6.41 -1.88 9.79
CA LYS A 177 -5.10 -1.24 9.71
C LYS A 177 -4.24 -1.90 8.64
N ALA A 178 -3.31 -1.15 8.05
CA ALA A 178 -2.30 -1.67 7.15
C ALA A 178 -1.28 -2.54 7.93
N PRO A 179 -0.83 -3.69 7.37
CA PRO A 179 0.37 -4.37 7.85
C PRO A 179 1.58 -3.43 7.80
N HIS A 180 2.44 -3.46 8.82
CA HIS A 180 3.61 -2.57 8.92
C HIS A 180 4.57 -2.73 7.72
N ASP A 181 4.66 -3.93 7.18
CA ASP A 181 5.51 -4.34 6.06
C ASP A 181 4.86 -4.14 4.67
N LEU A 182 3.61 -3.65 4.59
CA LEU A 182 2.81 -3.60 3.35
C LEU A 182 3.51 -2.86 2.19
N TYR A 183 4.20 -1.76 2.51
CA TYR A 183 4.87 -0.92 1.50
C TYR A 183 6.37 -1.21 1.38
N GLU A 184 7.02 -1.71 2.43
CA GLU A 184 8.44 -2.12 2.39
C GLU A 184 8.63 -3.39 1.55
N SER A 185 7.70 -4.34 1.70
CA SER A 185 7.71 -5.61 0.98
C SER A 185 7.05 -5.55 -0.41
N TYR A 186 6.53 -4.39 -0.84
CA TYR A 186 5.67 -4.25 -2.03
C TYR A 186 6.19 -4.92 -3.32
N TYR A 187 7.50 -4.83 -3.57
CA TYR A 187 8.11 -5.49 -4.73
C TYR A 187 8.54 -6.95 -4.48
N ASN A 188 8.78 -7.34 -3.23
CA ASN A 188 9.48 -8.58 -2.86
C ASN A 188 8.60 -9.64 -2.16
N ALA A 189 7.44 -9.26 -1.62
CA ALA A 189 6.47 -10.20 -1.04
C ALA A 189 5.56 -10.78 -2.12
N ASN A 190 5.84 -12.03 -2.48
CA ASN A 190 4.97 -12.91 -3.27
C ASN A 190 3.98 -13.64 -2.34
N LYS A 191 3.29 -12.89 -1.47
CA LYS A 191 2.32 -13.43 -0.52
C LYS A 191 0.96 -12.80 -0.76
N SER A 192 0.05 -13.59 -1.32
CA SER A 192 -1.33 -13.20 -1.54
C SER A 192 -2.12 -13.32 -0.22
N ASN A 193 -2.88 -12.28 0.13
CA ASN A 193 -3.80 -12.33 1.27
C ASN A 193 -5.14 -13.01 0.94
N LEU A 194 -5.26 -13.67 -0.23
CA LEU A 194 -6.41 -14.45 -0.66
C LEU A 194 -6.12 -15.95 -0.66
N LYS A 195 -6.97 -16.72 0.04
CA LYS A 195 -6.94 -18.18 0.06
C LYS A 195 -7.84 -18.75 -1.05
N LEU A 196 -7.29 -19.60 -1.93
CA LEU A 196 -8.09 -20.28 -2.97
C LEU A 196 -8.60 -21.63 -2.46
N TYR A 197 -9.89 -21.86 -2.66
CA TYR A 197 -10.59 -23.12 -2.42
C TYR A 197 -11.20 -23.63 -3.73
N VAL A 198 -11.26 -24.95 -3.87
CA VAL A 198 -12.03 -25.61 -4.93
C VAL A 198 -12.91 -26.67 -4.29
N ARG A 199 -14.23 -26.54 -4.49
CA ARG A 199 -15.26 -27.35 -3.81
C ARG A 199 -15.04 -27.37 -2.29
N ARG A 200 -14.71 -26.22 -1.69
CA ARG A 200 -14.42 -26.01 -0.26
C ARG A 200 -13.16 -26.71 0.28
N VAL A 201 -12.32 -27.29 -0.57
CA VAL A 201 -10.99 -27.80 -0.19
C VAL A 201 -9.96 -26.71 -0.43
N PHE A 202 -9.10 -26.43 0.55
CA PHE A 202 -8.01 -25.46 0.39
C PHE A 202 -7.01 -25.96 -0.66
N ILE A 203 -6.59 -25.06 -1.56
CA ILE A 203 -5.65 -25.35 -2.65
C ILE A 203 -4.30 -24.70 -2.36
N SER A 204 -4.26 -23.37 -2.31
CA SER A 204 -3.07 -22.58 -1.99
C SER A 204 -3.43 -21.11 -1.73
N ASP A 205 -2.56 -20.41 -1.00
CA ASP A 205 -2.54 -18.97 -0.70
C ASP A 205 -1.38 -18.23 -1.40
N GLU A 206 -0.66 -18.88 -2.31
CA GLU A 206 0.49 -18.33 -3.05
C GLU A 206 0.11 -17.73 -4.41
N PHE A 207 -1.18 -17.47 -4.65
CA PHE A 207 -1.67 -16.96 -5.94
C PHE A 207 -1.59 -15.42 -6.04
N ASP A 208 -0.39 -14.90 -6.30
CA ASP A 208 -0.14 -13.49 -6.65
C ASP A 208 -0.92 -13.02 -7.90
N GLU A 209 -1.38 -13.96 -8.74
CA GLU A 209 -2.18 -13.63 -9.92
C GLU A 209 -3.62 -13.17 -9.56
N LEU A 210 -4.17 -13.48 -8.38
CA LEU A 210 -5.58 -13.21 -8.06
C LEU A 210 -5.92 -11.73 -7.82
N LEU A 211 -4.98 -10.95 -7.27
CA LEU A 211 -5.12 -9.50 -7.12
C LEU A 211 -3.88 -8.79 -7.68
N PRO A 212 -3.97 -7.51 -8.04
CA PRO A 212 -2.80 -6.69 -8.32
C PRO A 212 -2.14 -6.23 -7.01
N LYS A 213 -0.84 -5.90 -7.05
CA LYS A 213 -0.05 -5.52 -5.86
C LYS A 213 -0.69 -4.38 -5.06
N TYR A 214 -1.23 -3.38 -5.75
CA TYR A 214 -1.95 -2.26 -5.15
C TYR A 214 -3.26 -2.63 -4.42
N LEU A 215 -3.74 -3.88 -4.50
CA LEU A 215 -4.86 -4.40 -3.71
C LEU A 215 -4.45 -5.55 -2.76
N ASN A 216 -3.15 -5.85 -2.60
CA ASN A 216 -2.72 -7.00 -1.80
C ASN A 216 -2.99 -6.83 -0.29
N PHE A 217 -3.41 -5.65 0.17
CA PHE A 217 -3.91 -5.46 1.54
C PHE A 217 -5.27 -6.14 1.79
N LEU A 218 -6.02 -6.50 0.74
CA LEU A 218 -7.31 -7.17 0.86
C LEU A 218 -7.14 -8.62 1.33
N LYS A 219 -7.83 -8.96 2.41
CA LYS A 219 -7.92 -10.34 2.92
C LYS A 219 -9.18 -11.00 2.37
N GLY A 220 -9.16 -12.33 2.19
CA GLY A 220 -10.36 -13.02 1.70
C GLY A 220 -10.18 -14.47 1.29
N LEU A 221 -11.26 -15.03 0.75
CA LEU A 221 -11.29 -16.35 0.16
C LEU A 221 -12.05 -16.36 -1.16
N VAL A 222 -11.67 -17.28 -2.04
CA VAL A 222 -12.31 -17.55 -3.32
C VAL A 222 -12.58 -19.05 -3.38
N ASP A 223 -13.83 -19.47 -3.58
CA ASP A 223 -14.24 -20.88 -3.71
C ASP A 223 -14.91 -21.11 -5.06
N SER A 224 -14.44 -22.10 -5.82
CA SER A 224 -15.00 -22.44 -7.14
C SER A 224 -15.28 -23.94 -7.25
N ASP A 225 -16.42 -24.31 -7.82
CA ASP A 225 -16.77 -25.71 -8.04
C ASP A 225 -16.23 -26.26 -9.40
N THR A 226 -15.73 -25.38 -10.28
CA THR A 226 -15.44 -25.66 -11.70
C THR A 226 -13.97 -25.51 -12.12
N LEU A 227 -13.06 -25.13 -11.21
CA LEU A 227 -11.64 -24.95 -11.56
C LEU A 227 -10.89 -26.28 -11.83
N PRO A 228 -10.13 -26.41 -12.93
CA PRO A 228 -9.35 -27.61 -13.23
C PRO A 228 -8.07 -27.66 -12.37
N LEU A 229 -8.09 -28.51 -11.36
CA LEU A 229 -6.93 -28.81 -10.50
C LEU A 229 -5.94 -29.74 -11.19
N ASN A 230 -4.66 -29.64 -10.82
CA ASN A 230 -3.66 -30.65 -11.15
C ASN A 230 -3.87 -31.93 -10.29
N VAL A 231 -3.03 -32.95 -10.51
CA VAL A 231 -3.13 -34.23 -9.78
C VAL A 231 -2.78 -34.07 -8.29
N SER A 232 -1.83 -33.19 -7.93
CA SER A 232 -1.48 -32.94 -6.50
C SER A 232 -2.56 -32.14 -5.75
N ARG A 233 -3.42 -31.43 -6.48
CA ARG A 233 -4.45 -30.49 -6.00
C ARG A 233 -3.90 -29.23 -5.32
N GLU A 234 -2.62 -28.93 -5.51
CA GLU A 234 -1.97 -27.72 -4.98
C GLU A 234 -1.83 -26.63 -6.06
N MET A 235 -1.86 -27.01 -7.35
CA MET A 235 -1.73 -26.10 -8.48
C MET A 235 -2.89 -26.25 -9.47
N LEU A 236 -3.15 -25.18 -10.23
CA LEU A 236 -4.17 -25.16 -11.29
C LEU A 236 -3.58 -25.58 -12.64
N GLN A 237 -4.33 -26.31 -13.46
CA GLN A 237 -3.90 -26.72 -14.80
C GLN A 237 -3.97 -25.60 -15.86
N GLN A 238 -4.81 -24.56 -15.64
CA GLN A 238 -5.07 -23.52 -16.63
C GLN A 238 -5.03 -22.11 -16.02
N HIS A 239 -4.08 -21.28 -16.47
CA HIS A 239 -3.91 -19.89 -16.04
C HIS A 239 -4.95 -18.90 -16.64
N SER A 240 -5.72 -19.31 -17.65
CA SER A 240 -6.75 -18.46 -18.27
C SER A 240 -7.86 -18.08 -17.28
N SER A 241 -8.34 -19.06 -16.50
CA SER A 241 -9.40 -18.87 -15.51
C SER A 241 -9.02 -17.87 -14.42
N LEU A 242 -7.75 -17.89 -13.97
CA LEU A 242 -7.22 -16.94 -12.99
C LEU A 242 -7.32 -15.48 -13.47
N LYS A 243 -7.07 -15.22 -14.76
CA LYS A 243 -7.20 -13.86 -15.34
C LYS A 243 -8.65 -13.36 -15.33
N THR A 244 -9.62 -14.23 -15.54
CA THR A 244 -11.06 -13.89 -15.44
C THR A 244 -11.47 -13.67 -13.99
N ILE A 245 -11.01 -14.52 -13.05
CA ILE A 245 -11.21 -14.34 -11.61
C ILE A 245 -10.62 -12.99 -11.16
N LYS A 246 -9.36 -12.69 -11.49
CA LYS A 246 -8.66 -11.42 -11.18
C LYS A 246 -9.48 -10.20 -11.60
N LYS A 247 -9.98 -10.17 -12.85
CA LYS A 247 -10.81 -9.06 -13.37
C LYS A 247 -12.10 -8.87 -12.56
N LYS A 248 -12.79 -9.97 -12.22
CA LYS A 248 -14.03 -9.91 -11.41
C LYS A 248 -13.74 -9.48 -9.95
N LEU A 249 -12.65 -9.98 -9.35
CA LEU A 249 -12.17 -9.58 -8.02
C LEU A 249 -11.83 -8.09 -7.95
N ILE A 250 -10.98 -7.58 -8.86
CA ILE A 250 -10.65 -6.13 -8.93
C ILE A 250 -11.93 -5.30 -9.08
N ARG A 251 -12.87 -5.73 -9.93
CA ARG A 251 -14.13 -5.01 -10.10
C ARG A 251 -14.89 -4.88 -8.78
N LYS A 252 -15.11 -5.99 -8.08
CA LYS A 252 -15.86 -6.04 -6.81
C LYS A 252 -15.12 -5.38 -5.65
N ALA A 253 -13.79 -5.46 -5.61
CA ALA A 253 -12.95 -4.75 -4.65
C ALA A 253 -13.12 -3.22 -4.77
N LEU A 254 -13.02 -2.68 -5.99
CA LEU A 254 -13.19 -1.25 -6.22
C LEU A 254 -14.64 -0.79 -6.02
N ASP A 255 -15.64 -1.63 -6.32
CA ASP A 255 -17.05 -1.32 -6.01
C ASP A 255 -17.30 -1.34 -4.48
N MET A 256 -16.66 -2.22 -3.72
CA MET A 256 -16.72 -2.26 -2.25
C MET A 256 -16.08 -1.02 -1.62
N ILE A 257 -14.88 -0.62 -2.06
CA ILE A 257 -14.19 0.57 -1.55
C ILE A 257 -14.96 1.85 -1.95
N ARG A 258 -15.55 1.89 -3.14
CA ARG A 258 -16.43 2.98 -3.55
C ARG A 258 -17.69 3.06 -2.67
N LYS A 259 -18.32 1.93 -2.37
CA LYS A 259 -19.49 1.88 -1.48
C LYS A 259 -19.15 2.37 -0.07
N LEU A 260 -17.94 2.08 0.43
CA LEU A 260 -17.44 2.62 1.69
C LEU A 260 -17.36 4.17 1.69
N ALA A 261 -17.03 4.78 0.55
CA ALA A 261 -17.07 6.24 0.39
C ALA A 261 -18.50 6.79 0.28
N GLU A 262 -19.39 6.08 -0.41
CA GLU A 262 -20.79 6.49 -0.60
C GLU A 262 -21.65 6.33 0.67
N GLU A 263 -21.25 5.44 1.59
CA GLU A 263 -21.89 5.21 2.89
C GLU A 263 -21.30 6.03 4.06
N ASP A 264 -20.25 6.84 3.83
CA ASP A 264 -19.64 7.71 4.85
C ASP A 264 -20.32 9.11 4.83
N PRO A 265 -21.02 9.54 5.90
CA PRO A 265 -21.68 10.84 5.93
C PRO A 265 -20.76 12.04 5.69
N ASP A 266 -19.47 11.96 6.07
CA ASP A 266 -18.51 13.06 5.88
C ASP A 266 -18.06 13.22 4.42
N GLU A 267 -18.31 12.23 3.56
CA GLU A 267 -18.05 12.27 2.11
C GLU A 267 -19.21 12.86 1.30
N SER A 268 -20.42 12.85 1.86
CA SER A 268 -21.65 13.31 1.20
C SER A 268 -21.72 14.86 1.04
N ASN A 269 -22.33 15.34 -0.05
CA ASN A 269 -22.53 16.78 -0.24
C ASN A 269 -23.67 17.29 0.66
N ASP A 270 -23.69 18.60 0.98
CA ASP A 270 -24.66 19.22 1.91
C ASP A 270 -26.15 19.09 1.51
N LYS A 271 -26.46 18.62 0.30
CA LYS A 271 -27.82 18.25 -0.11
C LYS A 271 -28.21 16.85 0.34
N ASP A 272 -27.26 15.91 0.30
CA ASP A 272 -27.46 14.48 0.54
C ASP A 272 -27.36 14.16 2.05
N LYS A 273 -26.57 14.94 2.81
CA LYS A 273 -26.51 14.87 4.29
C LYS A 273 -27.88 14.85 4.97
N LYS A 274 -28.84 15.64 4.47
CA LYS A 274 -30.18 15.76 5.08
C LYS A 274 -31.07 14.52 4.95
N GLU A 275 -30.71 13.59 4.07
CA GLU A 275 -31.36 12.27 3.98
C GLU A 275 -30.62 11.22 4.80
N LEU A 276 -29.28 11.32 4.87
CA LEU A 276 -28.43 10.42 5.65
C LEU A 276 -28.51 10.64 7.17
N GLU A 277 -28.55 11.89 7.66
CA GLU A 277 -28.55 12.27 9.10
C GLU A 277 -29.80 11.85 9.91
N LYS A 278 -30.59 10.87 9.44
CA LYS A 278 -31.86 10.42 10.05
C LYS A 278 -31.85 9.01 10.63
N SER A 279 -30.74 8.27 10.54
CA SER A 279 -30.66 6.91 11.10
C SER A 279 -29.76 6.83 12.34
N SER A 280 -30.04 5.87 13.23
CA SER A 280 -29.26 5.64 14.45
C SER A 280 -27.95 4.87 14.21
N ASP A 281 -27.72 4.40 12.98
CA ASP A 281 -26.57 3.55 12.62
C ASP A 281 -25.39 4.37 12.05
N ASP A 282 -25.54 5.70 11.90
CA ASP A 282 -24.59 6.52 11.14
C ASP A 282 -23.33 6.93 11.91
N ASP A 283 -23.36 6.95 13.25
CA ASP A 283 -22.18 7.19 14.09
C ASP A 283 -21.12 6.06 13.96
N GLU A 284 -21.53 4.81 13.65
CA GLU A 284 -20.55 3.73 13.38
C GLU A 284 -19.89 3.89 12.00
N LYS A 285 -20.55 4.52 11.01
CA LYS A 285 -20.07 4.67 9.63
C LYS A 285 -19.22 5.91 9.40
N ARG A 286 -19.42 6.94 10.23
CA ARG A 286 -18.77 8.24 10.08
C ARG A 286 -17.24 8.15 10.11
N GLY A 287 -16.61 8.70 9.07
CA GLY A 287 -15.16 8.73 8.92
C GLY A 287 -14.52 7.37 8.62
N GLN A 288 -15.29 6.32 8.31
CA GLN A 288 -14.73 5.03 7.90
C GLN A 288 -13.92 5.15 6.60
N TYR A 289 -14.34 6.00 5.65
CA TYR A 289 -13.57 6.22 4.42
C TYR A 289 -12.31 7.05 4.69
N THR A 290 -12.36 8.00 5.63
CA THR A 290 -11.16 8.72 6.09
C THR A 290 -10.15 7.76 6.75
N ARG A 291 -10.60 6.81 7.59
CA ARG A 291 -9.73 5.76 8.15
C ARG A 291 -9.13 4.88 7.05
N PHE A 292 -9.95 4.42 6.10
CA PHE A 292 -9.46 3.67 4.94
C PHE A 292 -8.41 4.44 4.13
N TRP A 293 -8.62 5.74 3.90
CA TRP A 293 -7.69 6.57 3.13
C TRP A 293 -6.34 6.75 3.84
N ASN A 294 -6.34 6.93 5.16
CA ASN A 294 -5.11 7.10 5.94
C ASN A 294 -4.23 5.83 5.91
N GLU A 295 -4.82 4.64 5.94
CA GLU A 295 -4.12 3.35 5.92
C GLU A 295 -3.72 2.93 4.48
N PHE A 296 -4.65 3.07 3.52
CA PHE A 296 -4.56 2.45 2.19
C PHE A 296 -4.54 3.45 1.01
N GLY A 297 -4.58 4.77 1.27
CA GLY A 297 -4.56 5.80 0.22
C GLY A 297 -3.34 5.72 -0.70
N LYS A 298 -2.16 5.38 -0.16
CA LYS A 298 -0.94 5.11 -0.95
C LYS A 298 -1.14 3.94 -1.92
N SER A 299 -1.85 2.89 -1.51
CA SER A 299 -2.20 1.76 -2.37
C SER A 299 -3.13 2.18 -3.52
N ILE A 300 -4.12 3.06 -3.28
CA ILE A 300 -4.96 3.63 -4.35
C ILE A 300 -4.12 4.48 -5.34
N LYS A 301 -3.18 5.28 -4.83
CA LYS A 301 -2.25 6.08 -5.67
C LYS A 301 -1.36 5.20 -6.55
N LEU A 302 -0.81 4.11 -6.00
CA LEU A 302 -0.05 3.11 -6.76
C LEU A 302 -0.91 2.43 -7.84
N GLY A 303 -2.17 2.11 -7.54
CA GLY A 303 -3.10 1.56 -8.53
C GLY A 303 -3.34 2.46 -9.74
N ILE A 304 -3.33 3.78 -9.57
CA ILE A 304 -3.48 4.73 -10.69
C ILE A 304 -2.24 4.74 -11.60
N ILE A 305 -1.06 4.51 -11.02
CA ILE A 305 0.20 4.37 -11.77
C ILE A 305 0.17 3.05 -12.56
N GLU A 306 -0.11 1.93 -11.89
CA GLU A 306 0.01 0.57 -12.44
C GLU A 306 -1.17 0.12 -13.33
N ASP A 307 -2.42 0.35 -12.90
CA ASP A 307 -3.62 -0.17 -13.58
C ASP A 307 -4.28 0.89 -14.46
N ALA A 308 -3.83 0.96 -15.71
CA ALA A 308 -4.41 1.81 -16.73
C ALA A 308 -5.88 1.50 -17.07
N ALA A 309 -6.35 0.26 -16.84
CA ALA A 309 -7.72 -0.14 -17.17
C ALA A 309 -8.73 0.28 -16.09
N ASN A 310 -8.31 0.34 -14.82
CA ASN A 310 -9.15 0.80 -13.71
C ASN A 310 -8.85 2.24 -13.27
N ARG A 311 -7.88 2.93 -13.88
CA ARG A 311 -7.46 4.31 -13.54
C ARG A 311 -8.62 5.27 -13.27
N ASN A 312 -9.62 5.32 -14.15
CA ASN A 312 -10.76 6.24 -13.99
C ASN A 312 -11.65 5.90 -12.79
N ARG A 313 -11.73 4.62 -12.38
CA ARG A 313 -12.46 4.19 -11.18
C ARG A 313 -11.66 4.49 -9.92
N LEU A 314 -10.34 4.29 -9.96
CA LEU A 314 -9.42 4.62 -8.87
C LEU A 314 -9.32 6.12 -8.63
N ALA A 315 -9.38 6.95 -9.68
CA ALA A 315 -9.37 8.41 -9.54
C ALA A 315 -10.53 8.95 -8.68
N LYS A 316 -11.72 8.32 -8.73
CA LYS A 316 -12.87 8.68 -7.87
C LYS A 316 -12.64 8.38 -6.38
N LEU A 317 -11.71 7.48 -6.08
CA LEU A 317 -11.33 7.09 -4.72
C LEU A 317 -10.25 8.02 -4.13
N LEU A 318 -9.60 8.88 -4.94
CA LEU A 318 -8.60 9.81 -4.44
C LEU A 318 -9.18 10.80 -3.44
N ARG A 319 -8.42 11.06 -2.37
CA ARG A 319 -8.64 12.16 -1.44
C ARG A 319 -7.37 12.96 -1.24
N PHE A 320 -7.53 14.24 -0.94
CA PHE A 320 -6.46 15.20 -0.75
C PHE A 320 -6.98 16.37 0.08
N GLU A 321 -6.07 17.19 0.60
CA GLU A 321 -6.43 18.47 1.17
C GLU A 321 -6.36 19.58 0.12
N SER A 322 -7.09 20.67 0.33
CA SER A 322 -7.08 21.82 -0.58
C SER A 322 -7.14 23.13 0.18
N THR A 323 -6.83 24.23 -0.51
CA THR A 323 -7.00 25.60 0.00
C THR A 323 -8.41 25.98 0.47
N LYS A 324 -9.41 25.09 0.27
CA LYS A 324 -10.82 25.29 0.66
C LYS A 324 -11.45 24.08 1.36
N SER A 325 -10.63 23.10 1.76
CA SER A 325 -11.13 21.91 2.47
C SER A 325 -11.04 22.04 3.99
N ASP A 326 -10.58 23.18 4.51
CA ASP A 326 -10.44 23.49 5.94
C ASP A 326 -9.68 22.40 6.74
N GLY A 327 -8.67 21.80 6.10
CA GLY A 327 -7.87 20.72 6.67
C GLY A 327 -8.54 19.35 6.68
N LYS A 328 -9.71 19.21 6.05
CA LYS A 328 -10.35 17.92 5.79
C LYS A 328 -9.91 17.37 4.45
N LEU A 329 -10.01 16.06 4.30
CA LEU A 329 -9.94 15.39 3.02
C LEU A 329 -11.12 15.79 2.13
N THR A 330 -10.88 15.95 0.83
CA THR A 330 -11.91 16.23 -0.17
C THR A 330 -11.64 15.43 -1.45
N SER A 331 -12.69 15.12 -2.21
CA SER A 331 -12.62 14.34 -3.45
C SER A 331 -12.48 15.22 -4.71
N LEU A 332 -12.11 14.62 -5.84
CA LEU A 332 -12.11 15.32 -7.14
C LEU A 332 -13.51 15.83 -7.53
N ASP A 333 -14.56 15.06 -7.23
CA ASP A 333 -15.95 15.46 -7.52
C ASP A 333 -16.38 16.66 -6.66
N GLN A 334 -15.97 16.68 -5.38
CA GLN A 334 -16.18 17.82 -4.48
C GLN A 334 -15.35 19.05 -4.90
N TYR A 335 -14.13 18.89 -5.42
CA TYR A 335 -13.38 19.99 -6.04
C TYR A 335 -14.12 20.55 -7.26
N ILE A 336 -14.62 19.66 -8.14
CA ILE A 336 -15.35 20.04 -9.35
C ILE A 336 -16.64 20.80 -9.02
N SER A 337 -17.40 20.38 -8.00
CA SER A 337 -18.63 21.07 -7.58
C SER A 337 -18.36 22.49 -7.05
N ARG A 338 -17.13 22.77 -6.57
CA ARG A 338 -16.65 24.10 -6.12
C ARG A 338 -15.87 24.88 -7.19
N MET A 339 -15.69 24.34 -8.40
CA MET A 339 -15.00 25.05 -9.49
C MET A 339 -15.75 26.31 -9.89
N LYS A 340 -14.98 27.35 -10.27
CA LYS A 340 -15.58 28.61 -10.75
C LYS A 340 -16.16 28.45 -12.15
N SER A 341 -17.22 29.21 -12.44
CA SER A 341 -17.74 29.35 -13.80
C SER A 341 -16.61 29.78 -14.75
N GLY A 342 -16.44 29.04 -15.86
CA GLY A 342 -15.33 29.24 -16.81
C GLY A 342 -13.99 28.60 -16.44
N GLN A 343 -13.85 27.95 -15.27
CA GLN A 343 -12.63 27.23 -14.90
C GLN A 343 -12.51 25.93 -15.72
N LYS A 344 -11.38 25.76 -16.41
CA LYS A 344 -11.09 24.60 -17.27
C LYS A 344 -10.17 23.57 -16.62
N ASP A 345 -9.27 24.01 -15.74
CA ASP A 345 -8.20 23.20 -15.18
C ASP A 345 -8.38 23.00 -13.67
N ILE A 346 -7.96 21.84 -13.17
CA ILE A 346 -7.79 21.54 -11.74
C ILE A 346 -6.38 22.01 -11.34
N PHE A 347 -6.29 22.96 -10.41
CA PHE A 347 -5.00 23.46 -9.94
C PHE A 347 -4.47 22.62 -8.78
N TYR A 348 -3.19 22.24 -8.84
CA TYR A 348 -2.53 21.48 -7.78
C TYR A 348 -1.09 21.94 -7.55
N ILE A 349 -0.57 21.67 -6.35
CA ILE A 349 0.83 21.88 -5.98
C ILE A 349 1.38 20.64 -5.25
N THR A 350 2.64 20.30 -5.50
CA THR A 350 3.37 19.17 -4.90
C THR A 350 4.49 19.68 -4.01
N GLY A 351 4.70 19.07 -2.83
CA GLY A 351 5.71 19.51 -1.86
C GLY A 351 5.93 18.51 -0.72
N ALA A 352 6.68 18.92 0.31
CA ALA A 352 7.02 18.04 1.44
C ALA A 352 6.01 18.09 2.61
N SER A 353 5.36 19.23 2.84
CA SER A 353 4.32 19.38 3.87
C SER A 353 3.23 20.37 3.44
N LYS A 354 2.05 20.26 4.05
CA LYS A 354 0.93 21.16 3.80
C LYS A 354 1.27 22.60 4.18
N GLU A 355 1.93 22.81 5.30
CA GLU A 355 2.26 24.14 5.85
C GLU A 355 3.21 24.90 4.92
N GLN A 356 4.16 24.19 4.29
CA GLN A 356 5.03 24.73 3.26
C GLN A 356 4.23 25.09 2.00
N LEU A 357 3.32 24.21 1.57
CA LEU A 357 2.50 24.42 0.38
C LEU A 357 1.48 25.56 0.55
N GLU A 358 0.89 25.72 1.72
CA GLU A 358 -0.06 26.79 2.02
C GLU A 358 0.57 28.18 2.01
N LYS A 359 1.82 28.29 2.47
CA LYS A 359 2.62 29.52 2.46
C LYS A 359 3.31 29.77 1.12
N SER A 360 3.12 28.89 0.13
CA SER A 360 3.89 28.91 -1.10
C SER A 360 3.58 30.13 -1.99
N PRO A 361 4.60 30.81 -2.54
CA PRO A 361 4.43 31.93 -3.47
C PRO A 361 3.66 31.55 -4.75
N PHE A 362 3.70 30.26 -5.12
CA PHE A 362 3.08 29.75 -6.33
C PHE A 362 1.55 29.82 -6.34
N ILE A 363 0.91 29.87 -5.16
CA ILE A 363 -0.55 29.87 -5.03
C ILE A 363 -1.14 31.24 -4.66
N GLU A 364 -0.32 32.27 -4.38
CA GLU A 364 -0.80 33.59 -3.94
C GLU A 364 -1.85 34.20 -4.87
N ARG A 365 -1.55 34.32 -6.18
CA ARG A 365 -2.49 34.92 -7.13
C ARG A 365 -3.71 34.03 -7.37
N LEU A 366 -3.62 32.73 -7.14
CA LEU A 366 -4.77 31.82 -7.17
C LEU A 366 -5.66 32.04 -5.93
N LYS A 367 -5.08 32.11 -4.73
CA LYS A 367 -5.76 32.49 -3.48
C LYS A 367 -6.42 33.87 -3.58
N LYS A 368 -5.71 34.91 -4.04
CA LYS A 368 -6.28 36.26 -4.26
C LYS A 368 -7.39 36.29 -5.32
N LYS A 369 -7.36 35.38 -6.30
CA LYS A 369 -8.46 35.17 -7.26
C LYS A 369 -9.51 34.16 -6.77
N ASN A 370 -9.40 33.65 -5.54
CA ASN A 370 -10.28 32.66 -4.91
C ASN A 370 -10.49 31.40 -5.79
N TYR A 371 -9.41 30.92 -6.42
CA TYR A 371 -9.35 29.57 -7.01
C TYR A 371 -8.94 28.56 -5.94
N GLU A 372 -9.47 27.35 -6.03
CA GLU A 372 -9.07 26.23 -5.18
C GLU A 372 -7.81 25.56 -5.74
N VAL A 373 -6.85 25.22 -4.87
CA VAL A 373 -5.63 24.48 -5.21
C VAL A 373 -5.53 23.24 -4.32
N ILE A 374 -5.26 22.09 -4.93
CA ILE A 374 -5.04 20.80 -4.27
C ILE A 374 -3.60 20.73 -3.72
N PHE A 375 -3.45 20.21 -2.51
CA PHE A 375 -2.16 19.90 -1.89
C PHE A 375 -1.83 18.41 -2.04
N PHE A 376 -0.68 18.14 -2.64
CA PHE A 376 -0.09 16.80 -2.73
C PHE A 376 1.22 16.76 -1.95
N THR A 377 1.26 15.95 -0.89
CA THR A 377 2.33 15.89 0.10
C THR A 377 3.08 14.56 0.11
N ASP A 378 2.56 13.50 -0.51
CA ASP A 378 3.27 12.23 -0.59
C ASP A 378 4.29 12.23 -1.75
N PRO A 379 5.47 11.61 -1.59
CA PRO A 379 6.41 11.41 -2.69
C PRO A 379 5.82 10.69 -3.91
N VAL A 380 4.82 9.81 -3.71
CA VAL A 380 4.14 9.08 -4.81
C VAL A 380 3.27 10.00 -5.66
N ASP A 381 2.85 11.17 -5.17
CA ASP A 381 1.97 12.09 -5.91
C ASP A 381 2.68 12.70 -7.14
N GLU A 382 4.00 12.91 -7.07
CA GLU A 382 4.80 13.37 -8.21
C GLU A 382 4.89 12.32 -9.34
N TYR A 383 4.69 11.03 -9.02
CA TYR A 383 4.56 9.97 -10.01
C TYR A 383 3.11 9.84 -10.47
N LEU A 384 2.14 9.87 -9.55
CA LEU A 384 0.69 9.85 -9.81
C LEU A 384 0.30 10.83 -10.92
N MET A 385 0.77 12.08 -10.80
CA MET A 385 0.44 13.17 -11.74
C MET A 385 1.12 13.05 -13.11
N GLN A 386 1.98 12.05 -13.34
CA GLN A 386 2.48 11.70 -14.67
C GLN A 386 1.54 10.75 -15.43
N TYR A 387 0.62 10.08 -14.73
CA TYR A 387 -0.36 9.14 -15.30
C TYR A 387 -1.79 9.69 -15.28
N LEU A 388 -2.12 10.54 -14.30
CA LEU A 388 -3.42 11.20 -14.19
C LEU A 388 -3.42 12.57 -14.89
N MET A 389 -3.62 12.56 -16.21
CA MET A 389 -3.59 13.77 -17.05
C MET A 389 -4.84 14.66 -16.90
N ASP A 390 -6.00 14.04 -16.74
CA ASP A 390 -7.31 14.67 -16.68
C ASP A 390 -8.31 13.84 -15.85
N TYR A 391 -9.42 14.47 -15.47
CA TYR A 391 -10.53 13.88 -14.75
C TYR A 391 -11.82 14.63 -15.07
N GLU A 392 -12.87 13.93 -15.52
CA GLU A 392 -14.18 14.50 -15.93
C GLU A 392 -14.01 15.72 -16.87
N ASP A 393 -13.24 15.53 -17.94
CA ASP A 393 -12.84 16.53 -18.95
C ASP A 393 -12.03 17.75 -18.41
N LYS A 394 -11.63 17.74 -17.14
CA LYS A 394 -10.76 18.79 -16.54
C LYS A 394 -9.31 18.33 -16.53
N LYS A 395 -8.42 19.17 -17.06
CA LYS A 395 -6.97 18.88 -17.07
C LYS A 395 -6.32 19.28 -15.74
N PHE A 396 -5.33 18.52 -15.30
CA PHE A 396 -4.54 18.90 -14.13
C PHE A 396 -3.45 19.91 -14.53
N GLN A 397 -3.36 21.02 -13.81
CA GLN A 397 -2.37 22.08 -14.03
C GLN A 397 -1.55 22.31 -12.76
N ASN A 398 -0.30 21.85 -12.78
CA ASN A 398 0.66 22.14 -11.72
C ASN A 398 0.93 23.65 -11.66
N VAL A 399 0.75 24.26 -10.48
CA VAL A 399 0.98 25.69 -10.27
C VAL A 399 2.46 26.09 -10.34
N LEU A 400 3.39 25.13 -10.27
CA LEU A 400 4.83 25.31 -10.52
C LEU A 400 5.13 25.57 -12.00
N LYS A 401 4.29 25.12 -12.95
CA LYS A 401 4.64 25.07 -14.40
C LYS A 401 3.78 25.93 -15.35
N ARG A 402 3.21 27.07 -14.91
CA ARG A 402 2.42 27.99 -15.78
C ARG A 402 3.29 28.85 -16.73
N LYS A 403 2.66 29.56 -17.68
CA LYS A 403 3.28 30.46 -18.71
C LYS A 403 2.92 31.94 -18.53
N GLU A 404 3.61 32.85 -19.24
CA GLU A 404 3.59 34.31 -19.05
C GLU A 404 3.29 35.20 -20.27
N VAL A 405 2.98 36.49 -19.98
CA VAL A 405 3.16 37.74 -20.80
C VAL A 405 3.09 38.97 -19.84
N LYS A 406 3.63 40.19 -20.10
CA LYS A 406 4.14 40.82 -21.35
C LYS A 406 5.26 41.85 -21.06
N GLU A 407 6.31 41.83 -21.89
CA GLU A 407 7.09 42.95 -22.45
C GLU A 407 7.78 44.09 -21.66
N SER A 408 7.40 44.48 -20.44
CA SER A 408 7.93 45.74 -19.84
C SER A 408 9.27 45.64 -19.05
N TYR A 409 9.87 44.45 -18.93
CA TYR A 409 11.11 44.21 -18.14
C TYR A 409 12.19 43.43 -18.92
N LYS A 410 12.21 43.52 -20.27
CA LYS A 410 13.17 42.79 -21.13
C LYS A 410 14.65 43.10 -20.80
N GLU A 411 14.96 44.31 -20.34
CA GLU A 411 16.32 44.71 -19.97
C GLU A 411 16.76 44.11 -18.64
N LEU A 412 15.96 44.26 -17.57
CA LEU A 412 16.26 43.65 -16.26
C LEU A 412 16.38 42.13 -16.36
N THR A 413 15.45 41.47 -17.07
CA THR A 413 15.50 40.01 -17.26
C THR A 413 16.76 39.56 -18.00
N LYS A 414 17.20 40.30 -19.03
CA LYS A 414 18.46 40.00 -19.73
C LYS A 414 19.70 40.25 -18.85
N TRP A 415 19.75 41.36 -18.11
CA TRP A 415 20.84 41.67 -17.19
C TRP A 415 20.96 40.63 -16.08
N TRP A 416 19.84 40.29 -15.43
CA TRP A 416 19.83 39.35 -14.31
C TRP A 416 20.19 37.94 -14.77
N LYS A 417 19.82 37.55 -16.00
CA LYS A 417 20.29 36.30 -16.62
C LYS A 417 21.82 36.26 -16.78
N SER A 418 22.44 37.38 -17.18
CA SER A 418 23.90 37.49 -17.24
C SER A 418 24.56 37.46 -15.86
N ALA A 419 23.95 38.10 -14.86
CA ALA A 419 24.44 38.08 -13.48
C ALA A 419 24.42 36.67 -12.86
N LEU A 420 23.43 35.83 -13.24
CA LEU A 420 23.27 34.44 -12.76
C LEU A 420 23.93 33.39 -13.69
N ALA A 421 24.90 33.78 -14.53
CA ALA A 421 25.52 32.87 -15.51
C ALA A 421 26.26 31.68 -14.84
N SER A 422 26.75 31.85 -13.62
CA SER A 422 27.35 30.81 -12.76
C SER A 422 26.35 29.77 -12.26
N ASP A 423 25.06 30.13 -12.17
CA ASP A 423 24.07 29.45 -11.34
C ASP A 423 23.12 28.51 -12.12
N ASN A 424 23.48 28.21 -13.37
CA ASN A 424 22.74 27.30 -14.26
C ASN A 424 21.26 27.69 -14.48
N VAL A 425 21.01 29.00 -14.59
CA VAL A 425 19.68 29.57 -14.88
C VAL A 425 19.46 29.64 -16.39
N ASP A 426 18.43 28.97 -16.90
CA ASP A 426 18.08 28.95 -18.33
C ASP A 426 17.46 30.26 -18.81
N ASP A 427 16.71 30.94 -17.95
CA ASP A 427 16.04 32.20 -18.27
C ASP A 427 15.56 32.96 -17.04
N VAL A 428 15.39 34.28 -17.19
CA VAL A 428 14.72 35.15 -16.21
C VAL A 428 13.49 35.77 -16.89
N LYS A 429 12.34 35.75 -16.22
CA LYS A 429 11.02 35.95 -16.84
C LYS A 429 10.04 36.71 -15.92
N LEU A 430 8.91 37.20 -16.43
CA LEU A 430 7.93 38.02 -15.71
C LEU A 430 6.75 37.22 -15.14
N SER A 431 6.81 36.88 -13.85
CA SER A 431 5.81 36.00 -13.26
C SER A 431 4.40 36.57 -13.30
N ASN A 432 3.48 35.71 -13.70
CA ASN A 432 2.04 35.93 -13.56
C ASN A 432 1.41 35.14 -12.40
N ARG A 433 2.17 34.49 -11.52
CA ARG A 433 1.62 33.71 -10.39
C ARG A 433 1.85 34.36 -9.02
N LEU A 434 2.89 35.18 -8.90
CA LEU A 434 3.23 35.93 -7.70
C LEU A 434 2.26 37.07 -7.43
N ALA A 435 2.11 37.45 -6.17
CA ALA A 435 1.39 38.62 -5.73
C ALA A 435 2.23 39.47 -4.78
N ASP A 436 2.70 38.90 -3.67
CA ASP A 436 3.44 39.60 -2.61
C ASP A 436 4.91 39.16 -2.56
N THR A 437 5.25 37.93 -2.99
CA THR A 437 6.65 37.51 -3.16
C THR A 437 7.36 38.26 -4.32
N PRO A 438 8.65 38.67 -4.18
CA PRO A 438 9.42 39.37 -5.22
C PRO A 438 9.74 38.52 -6.44
N CYS A 439 10.15 37.26 -6.27
CA CYS A 439 10.54 36.37 -7.36
C CYS A 439 10.53 34.91 -6.89
N VAL A 440 10.51 33.96 -7.82
CA VAL A 440 10.44 32.53 -7.52
C VAL A 440 11.18 31.72 -8.59
N VAL A 441 11.73 30.56 -8.23
CA VAL A 441 12.41 29.67 -9.18
C VAL A 441 11.47 28.53 -9.59
N VAL A 442 11.26 28.34 -10.89
CA VAL A 442 10.50 27.22 -11.45
C VAL A 442 11.40 26.32 -12.28
N THR A 443 11.04 25.04 -12.41
CA THR A 443 11.66 24.20 -13.44
C THR A 443 10.97 24.34 -14.79
N SER A 444 11.77 24.23 -15.85
CA SER A 444 11.26 24.11 -17.21
C SER A 444 10.27 22.96 -17.39
N LYS A 445 9.38 23.06 -18.39
CA LYS A 445 8.24 22.14 -18.60
C LYS A 445 8.62 20.65 -18.52
N TYR A 446 9.74 20.29 -19.15
CA TYR A 446 10.21 18.90 -19.33
C TYR A 446 11.15 18.39 -18.23
N GLY A 447 11.44 19.20 -17.21
CA GLY A 447 12.29 18.80 -16.09
C GLY A 447 11.56 18.30 -14.85
N TRP A 448 12.29 17.67 -13.94
CA TRP A 448 11.84 17.37 -12.57
C TRP A 448 11.36 18.63 -11.83
N SER A 449 10.46 18.47 -10.86
CA SER A 449 10.16 19.52 -9.86
C SER A 449 11.26 19.57 -8.80
N ALA A 450 11.28 20.61 -7.96
CA ALA A 450 12.20 20.68 -6.83
C ALA A 450 12.03 19.49 -5.85
N ASN A 451 10.77 19.10 -5.59
CA ASN A 451 10.46 17.94 -4.75
C ASN A 451 10.91 16.62 -5.41
N MET A 452 10.71 16.45 -6.72
CA MET A 452 11.20 15.27 -7.45
C MET A 452 12.74 15.20 -7.46
N GLU A 453 13.43 16.34 -7.64
CA GLU A 453 14.90 16.41 -7.54
C GLU A 453 15.38 15.95 -6.15
N ARG A 454 14.73 16.40 -5.08
CA ARG A 454 15.00 15.96 -3.69
C ARG A 454 14.76 14.46 -3.50
N ILE A 455 13.62 13.93 -3.98
CA ILE A 455 13.28 12.51 -3.88
C ILE A 455 14.33 11.65 -4.60
N MET A 456 14.70 12.02 -5.83
CA MET A 456 15.70 11.29 -6.62
C MET A 456 17.10 11.37 -6.00
N GLN A 457 17.50 12.51 -5.43
CA GLN A 457 18.75 12.64 -4.68
C GLN A 457 18.78 11.77 -3.41
N SER A 458 17.62 11.51 -2.78
CA SER A 458 17.53 10.61 -1.62
C SER A 458 17.49 9.11 -1.94
N GLN A 459 17.38 8.72 -3.21
CA GLN A 459 17.37 7.31 -3.62
C GLN A 459 18.79 6.78 -3.90
N THR A 460 19.30 5.97 -2.97
CA THR A 460 20.66 5.39 -2.95
C THR A 460 21.03 4.51 -4.16
N LEU A 461 20.06 4.03 -4.94
CA LEU A 461 20.26 3.10 -6.06
C LEU A 461 20.22 3.77 -7.46
N SER A 462 20.22 5.11 -7.53
CA SER A 462 20.05 5.83 -8.80
C SER A 462 21.35 6.42 -9.36
N ASP A 463 21.57 6.22 -10.67
CA ASP A 463 22.80 6.59 -11.39
C ASP A 463 22.93 8.12 -11.55
N ALA A 464 23.85 8.72 -10.80
CA ALA A 464 24.03 10.18 -10.69
C ALA A 464 24.22 10.89 -12.05
N ASN A 465 24.87 10.22 -13.02
CA ASN A 465 25.07 10.77 -14.36
C ASN A 465 23.77 10.83 -15.17
N LYS A 466 22.85 9.87 -14.99
CA LYS A 466 21.51 9.92 -15.60
C LYS A 466 20.64 10.98 -14.92
N GLN A 467 20.78 11.19 -13.61
CA GLN A 467 20.05 12.27 -12.92
C GLN A 467 20.37 13.66 -13.49
N ALA A 468 21.64 13.93 -13.83
CA ALA A 468 22.08 15.25 -14.29
C ALA A 468 21.35 15.73 -15.54
N TYR A 469 20.97 14.81 -16.45
CA TYR A 469 20.20 15.14 -17.67
C TYR A 469 18.70 15.36 -17.40
N MET A 470 18.18 14.83 -16.29
CA MET A 470 16.77 14.93 -15.88
C MET A 470 16.50 16.11 -14.92
N ARG A 471 17.56 16.66 -14.30
CA ARG A 471 17.50 17.94 -13.58
C ARG A 471 17.11 19.04 -14.55
N GLY A 472 15.85 19.45 -14.46
CA GLY A 472 15.30 20.50 -15.29
C GLY A 472 16.06 21.80 -15.11
N LYS A 473 16.43 22.45 -16.22
CA LYS A 473 17.00 23.79 -16.11
C LYS A 473 16.03 24.74 -15.39
N ARG A 474 16.60 25.61 -14.56
CA ARG A 474 15.90 26.54 -13.66
C ARG A 474 15.53 27.82 -14.39
N VAL A 475 14.37 28.39 -14.08
CA VAL A 475 13.89 29.67 -14.61
C VAL A 475 13.48 30.55 -13.43
N LEU A 476 14.03 31.75 -13.34
CA LEU A 476 13.66 32.74 -12.33
C LEU A 476 12.48 33.58 -12.85
N GLU A 477 11.32 33.51 -12.20
CA GLU A 477 10.20 34.40 -12.50
C GLU A 477 10.11 35.55 -11.49
N ILE A 478 10.06 36.80 -11.96
CA ILE A 478 10.08 38.00 -11.12
C ILE A 478 8.71 38.69 -11.11
N ASN A 479 8.32 39.27 -9.98
CA ASN A 479 7.06 40.00 -9.79
C ASN A 479 7.25 41.49 -10.10
N PRO A 480 6.79 42.00 -11.27
CA PRO A 480 7.01 43.40 -11.66
C PRO A 480 6.27 44.41 -10.77
N ARG A 481 5.32 43.95 -9.93
CA ARG A 481 4.58 44.82 -9.01
C ARG A 481 5.34 45.08 -7.71
N HIS A 482 6.25 44.18 -7.33
CA HIS A 482 6.91 44.19 -6.03
C HIS A 482 7.92 45.36 -5.90
N PRO A 483 7.99 46.04 -4.74
CA PRO A 483 8.91 47.17 -4.53
C PRO A 483 10.38 46.83 -4.82
N ILE A 484 10.90 45.71 -4.29
CA ILE A 484 12.29 45.27 -4.51
C ILE A 484 12.62 45.13 -6.01
N ILE A 485 11.69 44.61 -6.83
CA ILE A 485 11.92 44.39 -8.27
C ILE A 485 11.88 45.71 -9.06
N LYS A 486 11.17 46.72 -8.56
CA LYS A 486 11.18 48.09 -9.13
C LYS A 486 12.47 48.81 -8.78
N GLU A 487 12.85 48.81 -7.50
CA GLU A 487 14.10 49.39 -7.01
C GLU A 487 15.32 48.77 -7.71
N LEU A 488 15.35 47.43 -7.84
CA LEU A 488 16.41 46.72 -8.55
C LEU A 488 16.48 47.15 -10.03
N ARG A 489 15.33 47.31 -10.71
CA ARG A 489 15.29 47.84 -12.07
C ARG A 489 15.87 49.25 -12.16
N GLU A 490 15.49 50.13 -11.25
CA GLU A 490 15.96 51.52 -11.23
C GLU A 490 17.47 51.62 -10.97
N ARG A 491 18.01 50.78 -10.08
CA ARG A 491 19.47 50.67 -9.85
C ARG A 491 20.21 50.12 -11.06
N VAL A 492 19.73 49.05 -11.69
CA VAL A 492 20.35 48.46 -12.90
C VAL A 492 20.34 49.46 -14.07
N VAL A 493 19.28 50.27 -14.22
CA VAL A 493 19.22 51.36 -15.22
C VAL A 493 20.22 52.49 -14.90
N LYS A 494 20.48 52.76 -13.61
CA LYS A 494 21.43 53.78 -13.17
C LYS A 494 22.90 53.34 -13.30
N ASN A 495 23.21 52.09 -12.92
CA ASN A 495 24.52 51.47 -13.09
C ASN A 495 24.39 49.93 -13.12
N ALA A 496 24.57 49.34 -14.30
CA ALA A 496 24.48 47.89 -14.48
C ALA A 496 25.72 47.11 -13.97
N GLU A 497 26.85 47.79 -13.76
CA GLU A 497 28.11 47.19 -13.29
C GLU A 497 28.35 47.39 -11.79
N ASP A 498 27.36 47.88 -11.05
CA ASP A 498 27.41 48.00 -9.60
C ASP A 498 27.44 46.62 -8.93
N GLU A 499 28.57 46.25 -8.33
CA GLU A 499 28.75 44.98 -7.62
C GLU A 499 27.78 44.81 -6.43
N SER A 500 27.35 45.88 -5.78
CA SER A 500 26.31 45.81 -4.72
C SER A 500 24.97 45.36 -5.31
N VAL A 501 24.65 45.83 -6.52
CA VAL A 501 23.43 45.45 -7.25
C VAL A 501 23.50 44.00 -7.72
N LYS A 502 24.66 43.54 -8.22
CA LYS A 502 24.90 42.12 -8.57
C LYS A 502 24.81 41.20 -7.34
N GLN A 503 25.45 41.56 -6.23
CA GLN A 503 25.37 40.81 -4.97
C GLN A 503 23.93 40.74 -4.43
N THR A 504 23.18 41.85 -4.49
CA THR A 504 21.76 41.89 -4.10
C THR A 504 20.92 40.97 -4.99
N ALA A 505 21.15 41.00 -6.31
CA ALA A 505 20.45 40.15 -7.27
C ALA A 505 20.76 38.65 -7.08
N GLN A 506 21.99 38.30 -6.68
CA GLN A 506 22.38 36.95 -6.29
C GLN A 506 21.67 36.50 -5.01
N LEU A 507 21.69 37.32 -3.96
CA LEU A 507 21.06 37.01 -2.67
C LEU A 507 19.54 36.80 -2.83
N ILE A 508 18.88 37.64 -3.64
CA ILE A 508 17.47 37.49 -3.99
C ILE A 508 17.22 36.16 -4.72
N TYR A 509 18.07 35.78 -5.68
CA TYR A 509 17.95 34.49 -6.39
C TYR A 509 18.15 33.29 -5.46
N GLN A 510 19.20 33.28 -4.62
CA GLN A 510 19.47 32.21 -3.65
C GLN A 510 18.32 32.05 -2.64
N THR A 511 17.75 33.17 -2.16
CA THR A 511 16.56 33.17 -1.29
C THR A 511 15.36 32.56 -2.00
N ALA A 512 15.07 32.99 -3.24
CA ALA A 512 13.96 32.45 -4.03
C ALA A 512 14.17 30.97 -4.39
N LEU A 513 15.41 30.53 -4.60
CA LEU A 513 15.77 29.14 -4.86
C LEU A 513 15.42 28.24 -3.67
N MET A 514 15.75 28.69 -2.46
CA MET A 514 15.41 28.03 -1.20
C MET A 514 13.89 28.03 -0.94
N GLU A 515 13.21 29.17 -1.10
CA GLU A 515 11.74 29.29 -0.97
C GLU A 515 10.99 28.36 -1.94
N SER A 516 11.55 28.14 -3.13
CA SER A 516 11.01 27.23 -4.15
C SER A 516 11.30 25.75 -3.89
N GLY A 517 12.02 25.42 -2.80
CA GLY A 517 12.30 24.05 -2.36
C GLY A 517 13.48 23.36 -3.05
N PHE A 518 14.37 24.10 -3.72
CA PHE A 518 15.60 23.54 -4.28
C PHE A 518 16.75 23.60 -3.28
N ASN A 519 17.68 22.64 -3.39
CA ASN A 519 18.92 22.66 -2.63
C ASN A 519 19.85 23.80 -3.11
N LEU A 520 20.41 24.54 -2.16
CA LEU A 520 21.47 25.53 -2.38
C LEU A 520 22.78 24.81 -2.75
N PRO A 521 23.49 25.21 -3.84
CA PRO A 521 24.76 24.58 -4.22
C PRO A 521 25.89 24.82 -3.20
N ASP A 522 25.95 26.02 -2.64
CA ASP A 522 26.92 26.43 -1.63
C ASP A 522 26.20 27.21 -0.50
N PRO A 523 25.91 26.57 0.64
CA PRO A 523 25.33 27.24 1.79
C PRO A 523 26.25 28.28 2.45
N LYS A 524 27.58 28.17 2.27
CA LYS A 524 28.57 29.07 2.87
C LYS A 524 28.67 30.40 2.12
N ASP A 525 28.61 30.39 0.79
CA ASP A 525 28.47 31.61 -0.03
C ASP A 525 27.15 32.34 0.26
N PHE A 526 26.04 31.60 0.42
CA PHE A 526 24.77 32.20 0.81
C PHE A 526 24.84 32.85 2.21
N ALA A 527 25.41 32.15 3.19
CA ALA A 527 25.59 32.68 4.54
C ALA A 527 26.51 33.90 4.57
N SER A 528 27.64 33.89 3.84
CA SER A 528 28.56 35.03 3.79
C SER A 528 27.89 36.29 3.23
N ARG A 529 27.06 36.17 2.19
CA ARG A 529 26.27 37.28 1.64
C ARG A 529 25.24 37.83 2.63
N ILE A 530 24.59 36.97 3.42
CA ILE A 530 23.72 37.40 4.52
C ILE A 530 24.54 38.19 5.54
N TYR A 531 25.69 37.67 5.99
CA TYR A 531 26.54 38.37 6.96
C TYR A 531 27.07 39.70 6.42
N SER A 532 27.45 39.80 5.14
CA SER A 532 27.80 41.07 4.50
C SER A 532 26.62 42.05 4.50
N SER A 533 25.41 41.61 4.14
CA SER A 533 24.22 42.46 4.18
C SER A 533 23.87 42.92 5.60
N VAL A 534 24.08 42.07 6.61
CA VAL A 534 23.89 42.42 8.02
C VAL A 534 24.95 43.43 8.47
N LYS A 535 26.25 43.18 8.19
CA LYS A 535 27.34 44.15 8.46
C LYS A 535 27.02 45.53 7.88
N SER A 536 26.61 45.59 6.61
CA SER A 536 26.21 46.85 5.97
C SER A 536 24.98 47.50 6.62
N SER A 537 23.97 46.73 7.03
CA SER A 537 22.79 47.28 7.74
C SER A 537 23.10 47.81 9.13
N LEU A 538 24.11 47.26 9.80
CA LEU A 538 24.61 47.69 11.11
C LEU A 538 25.71 48.76 11.01
N ASN A 539 26.06 49.21 9.80
CA ASN A 539 27.17 50.12 9.51
C ASN A 539 28.55 49.61 10.01
N ILE A 540 28.72 48.29 10.13
CA ILE A 540 29.99 47.66 10.49
C ILE A 540 30.89 47.68 9.25
N ASN A 541 32.11 48.20 9.40
CA ASN A 541 33.10 48.21 8.33
C ASN A 541 33.41 46.75 7.88
N PRO A 542 33.33 46.41 6.58
CA PRO A 542 33.56 45.05 6.08
C PRO A 542 34.90 44.45 6.54
N ASP A 543 35.94 45.28 6.67
CA ASP A 543 37.32 44.89 6.99
C ASP A 543 37.60 44.71 8.49
N VAL A 544 36.57 44.85 9.35
CA VAL A 544 36.71 44.52 10.78
C VAL A 544 36.88 43.01 10.90
N ALA A 545 38.10 42.61 11.26
CA ALA A 545 38.45 41.26 11.67
C ALA A 545 37.66 40.87 12.93
N VAL A 546 37.44 39.57 13.11
CA VAL A 546 37.00 39.04 14.40
C VAL A 546 38.15 39.26 15.37
N GLU A 547 37.87 39.74 16.58
CA GLU A 547 38.87 39.82 17.64
C GLU A 547 39.41 38.40 17.89
N GLU A 548 40.73 38.21 17.83
CA GLU A 548 41.35 36.92 18.10
C GLU A 548 41.09 36.57 19.57
N GLU A 549 40.62 35.35 19.84
CA GLU A 549 40.46 34.88 21.21
C GLU A 549 41.86 34.85 21.85
N GLU A 550 42.06 35.58 22.95
CA GLU A 550 43.27 35.41 23.76
C GLU A 550 43.26 33.97 24.29
N ASP A 551 44.23 33.15 23.86
CA ASP A 551 44.46 31.80 24.39
C ASP A 551 44.72 31.91 25.90
N VAL A 552 43.67 31.74 26.70
CA VAL A 552 43.79 31.63 28.15
C VAL A 552 44.39 30.26 28.44
N GLU A 553 45.71 30.21 28.64
CA GLU A 553 46.37 29.05 29.23
C GLU A 553 45.63 28.68 30.53
N GLU A 554 45.06 27.47 30.59
CA GLU A 554 44.42 26.95 31.81
C GLU A 554 45.50 26.73 32.88
N VAL A 555 45.75 27.76 33.68
CA VAL A 555 46.61 27.66 34.87
C VAL A 555 45.87 26.85 35.93
N GLU A 556 46.25 25.58 36.07
CA GLU A 556 45.85 24.74 37.21
C GLU A 556 46.30 25.39 38.53
N THR A 557 45.38 26.05 39.23
CA THR A 557 45.67 26.61 40.56
C THR A 557 45.53 25.54 41.63
N GLU A 558 46.64 24.93 42.01
CA GLU A 558 46.76 24.28 43.32
C GLU A 558 46.45 25.30 44.44
N THR A 559 45.40 25.07 45.22
CA THR A 559 45.22 25.74 46.52
C THR A 559 45.13 24.72 47.64
N ALA A 560 46.26 24.49 48.29
CA ALA A 560 46.33 23.71 49.52
C ALA A 560 45.78 24.53 50.70
N THR A 561 44.85 23.95 51.46
CA THR A 561 44.52 24.38 52.83
C THR A 561 44.61 23.18 53.77
N ASN A 562 45.61 23.22 54.66
CA ASN A 562 45.73 22.28 55.78
C ASN A 562 44.68 22.58 56.85
N GLU A 563 43.95 21.54 57.30
CA GLU A 563 43.50 21.44 58.69
C GLU A 563 43.44 19.95 59.11
N ALA A 564 43.41 19.68 60.43
CA ALA A 564 44.21 18.58 60.98
C ALA A 564 43.46 17.33 61.50
N THR A 565 44.14 16.18 61.31
CA THR A 565 44.21 14.98 62.20
C THR A 565 43.04 13.99 62.37
N ALA A 566 43.45 12.70 62.40
CA ALA A 566 42.75 11.47 62.85
C ALA A 566 41.57 10.96 61.96
N THR A 567 41.43 9.65 61.63
CA THR A 567 42.21 8.41 61.90
C THR A 567 41.88 7.37 60.78
N PRO A 568 42.67 6.29 60.57
CA PRO A 568 42.57 5.42 59.39
C PRO A 568 41.69 4.16 59.58
N GLU A 569 41.23 3.53 58.48
CA GLU A 569 41.36 2.07 58.22
C GLU A 569 40.75 1.60 56.87
N ALA A 570 41.22 0.41 56.43
CA ALA A 570 40.62 -0.55 55.49
C ALA A 570 40.60 -0.26 53.96
N ASP A 571 41.67 -0.74 53.32
CA ASP A 571 41.73 -1.47 52.04
C ASP A 571 40.49 -1.53 51.12
N ALA A 572 40.67 -1.04 49.88
CA ALA A 572 39.84 -1.40 48.73
C ALA A 572 40.57 -2.46 47.88
N ASP A 573 39.97 -3.64 47.76
CA ASP A 573 40.50 -4.75 46.95
C ASP A 573 40.31 -4.49 45.44
N THR A 574 41.08 -5.24 44.67
CA THR A 574 41.32 -5.24 43.24
C THR A 574 40.11 -5.41 42.32
N LEU A 575 40.29 -4.93 41.07
CA LEU A 575 39.98 -5.53 39.75
C LEU A 575 39.57 -4.39 38.77
N LYS A 576 40.28 -4.09 37.67
CA LYS A 576 40.54 -4.90 36.45
C LYS A 576 39.25 -5.50 35.87
N ASP A 577 38.99 -5.48 34.57
CA ASP A 577 39.64 -4.89 33.38
C ASP A 577 38.61 -5.09 32.22
N GLU A 578 38.92 -4.61 31.02
CA GLU A 578 38.38 -5.07 29.73
C GLU A 578 36.93 -4.74 29.28
N LEU A 579 36.90 -4.07 28.11
CA LEU A 579 35.91 -4.09 27.00
C LEU A 579 34.64 -3.24 27.09
#